data_AF-A0AAV1Y336-F1
#
_entry.id   AF-A0AAV1Y336-F1
#
_cell.length_a   1.000
_cell.length_b   1.000
_cell.length_c   1.000
_cell.angle_alpha   90.00
_cell.angle_beta   90.00
_cell.angle_gamma   90.00
#
_symmetry.space_group_name_H-M   'P 1'
#
loop_
_entity.id
_entity.type
_entity.pdbx_description
1 polymer ?
#
loop_
_entity_poly.entity_id
_entity_poly.type
_entity_poly.pdbx_seq_one_letter_code
_entity_poly.pdbx_strand_id
1 'polypeptide(L)'
;MRVRLLTYPSGEKNHGDAPPPPPNQTGSEDCVAWGICQDGDFSVASAYVVIVGHLNQPRNRLAEAIWSWKGSFRIILLLWRLVSKGLPTNDQIFKRNMADSASCPRCNLPESLLRAMRDCP
;
A
#
# COMPACT_ATOMS: atom_id res chain seq x y z
N MET A 1 -23.77 -16.57 -7.11
CA MET A 1 -22.90 -16.75 -8.28
C MET A 1 -21.63 -17.43 -7.80
N ARG A 2 -21.49 -18.74 -8.02
CA ARG A 2 -20.28 -19.52 -7.68
C ARG A 2 -19.47 -19.61 -8.96
N VAL A 3 -18.30 -18.99 -9.00
CA VAL A 3 -17.34 -19.24 -10.07
C VAL A 3 -16.49 -20.40 -9.56
N ARG A 4 -16.65 -21.59 -10.16
CA ARG A 4 -15.78 -22.72 -9.87
C ARG A 4 -14.48 -22.47 -10.62
N LEU A 5 -13.39 -22.26 -9.91
CA LEU A 5 -12.06 -22.36 -10.50
C LEU A 5 -11.83 -23.82 -10.90
N LEU A 6 -11.61 -24.06 -12.19
CA LEU A 6 -11.12 -25.34 -12.65
C LEU A 6 -9.72 -25.52 -12.09
N THR A 7 -9.56 -26.57 -11.29
CA THR A 7 -8.28 -27.00 -10.73
C THR A 7 -7.27 -27.26 -11.84
N TYR A 8 -6.11 -26.63 -11.74
CA TYR A 8 -4.92 -27.01 -12.49
C TYR A 8 -4.54 -28.47 -12.17
N PRO A 9 -4.13 -29.29 -13.15
CA PRO A 9 -3.65 -30.63 -12.87
C PRO A 9 -2.32 -30.54 -12.12
N SER A 10 -2.21 -31.38 -11.10
CA SER A 10 -1.10 -31.52 -10.18
C SER A 10 0.26 -31.48 -10.87
N GLY A 11 1.07 -30.49 -10.48
CA GLY A 11 2.50 -30.39 -10.73
C GLY A 11 3.11 -29.71 -9.53
N GLU A 12 3.50 -30.51 -8.54
CA GLU A 12 4.12 -30.10 -7.27
C GLU A 12 5.19 -29.02 -7.48
N LYS A 13 4.94 -27.81 -6.97
CA LYS A 13 5.99 -26.86 -6.57
C LYS A 13 5.53 -26.06 -5.35
N ASN A 14 6.02 -26.47 -4.19
CA ASN A 14 6.03 -25.66 -2.98
C ASN A 14 6.94 -24.45 -3.20
N HIS A 15 6.42 -23.23 -3.22
CA HIS A 15 7.15 -22.05 -2.72
C HIS A 15 6.25 -20.82 -2.62
N GLY A 16 6.34 -20.13 -1.48
CA GLY A 16 5.81 -18.77 -1.34
C GLY A 16 6.48 -17.80 -2.30
N ASP A 17 5.79 -16.66 -2.51
CA ASP A 17 6.34 -15.42 -3.05
C ASP A 17 6.81 -15.41 -4.51
N ALA A 18 6.14 -16.15 -5.41
CA ALA A 18 6.34 -15.94 -6.84
C ALA A 18 5.66 -14.63 -7.29
N PRO A 19 6.37 -13.71 -8.00
CA PRO A 19 5.76 -12.51 -8.57
C PRO A 19 4.69 -12.89 -9.61
N PRO A 20 3.65 -12.06 -9.79
CA PRO A 20 2.60 -12.31 -10.76
C PRO A 20 3.22 -12.49 -12.16
N PRO A 21 2.72 -13.43 -12.98
CA PRO A 21 3.26 -13.68 -14.30
C PRO A 21 3.21 -12.41 -15.15
N PRO A 22 4.19 -12.20 -16.05
CA PRO A 22 4.22 -11.02 -16.91
C PRO A 22 2.97 -10.93 -17.79
N PRO A 23 2.55 -9.71 -18.18
CA PRO A 23 1.39 -9.52 -19.05
C PRO A 23 1.53 -10.34 -20.33
N ASN A 24 0.47 -11.07 -20.65
CA ASN A 24 0.48 -12.02 -21.73
C ASN A 24 0.57 -11.31 -23.08
N GLN A 25 1.64 -11.57 -23.83
CA GLN A 25 1.91 -10.93 -25.13
C GLN A 25 1.25 -11.66 -26.31
N THR A 26 0.65 -12.83 -26.09
CA THR A 26 0.14 -13.71 -27.16
C THR A 26 -1.38 -13.73 -27.30
N GLY A 27 -2.10 -12.80 -26.65
CA GLY A 27 -3.54 -12.61 -26.86
C GLY A 27 -4.41 -13.79 -26.44
N SER A 28 -3.92 -14.68 -25.56
CA SER A 28 -4.80 -15.64 -24.90
C SER A 28 -5.65 -14.94 -23.83
N GLU A 29 -6.74 -15.59 -23.42
CA GLU A 29 -7.69 -15.02 -22.47
C GLU A 29 -7.00 -14.50 -21.20
N ASP A 30 -7.38 -13.30 -20.78
CA ASP A 30 -6.86 -12.63 -19.58
C ASP A 30 -7.12 -13.50 -18.34
N CYS A 31 -6.07 -13.79 -17.58
CA CYS A 31 -6.17 -14.47 -16.29
C CYS A 31 -5.90 -13.51 -15.13
N VAL A 32 -6.66 -13.66 -14.04
CA VAL A 32 -6.52 -12.82 -12.85
C VAL A 32 -5.24 -13.23 -12.10
N ALA A 33 -4.21 -12.39 -12.17
CA ALA A 33 -2.91 -12.65 -11.56
C ALA A 33 -2.88 -12.49 -10.03
N TRP A 34 -3.92 -11.94 -9.41
CA TRP A 34 -4.00 -11.70 -7.97
C TRP A 34 -5.24 -12.35 -7.36
N GLY A 35 -5.06 -13.55 -6.78
CA GLY A 35 -6.04 -14.19 -5.92
C GLY A 35 -5.75 -13.86 -4.45
N ILE A 36 -6.61 -13.08 -3.79
CA ILE A 36 -6.52 -12.86 -2.35
C ILE A 36 -7.14 -14.06 -1.62
N CYS A 37 -6.56 -15.25 -1.79
CA CYS A 37 -6.88 -16.44 -1.00
C CYS A 37 -5.83 -17.52 -1.26
N GLN A 38 -5.33 -18.19 -0.22
CA GLN A 38 -4.43 -19.34 -0.38
C GLN A 38 -5.08 -20.49 -1.16
N ASP A 39 -6.42 -20.53 -1.21
CA ASP A 39 -7.22 -21.53 -1.94
C ASP A 39 -7.75 -21.03 -3.29
N GLY A 40 -7.39 -19.81 -3.72
CA GLY A 40 -7.79 -19.23 -5.01
C GLY A 40 -9.23 -18.67 -5.10
N ASP A 41 -10.14 -19.05 -4.21
CA ASP A 41 -11.55 -18.63 -4.29
C ASP A 41 -11.82 -17.25 -3.64
N PHE A 42 -11.91 -16.19 -4.46
CA PHE A 42 -12.41 -14.89 -4.04
C PHE A 42 -13.95 -14.88 -4.05
N SER A 43 -14.55 -14.58 -2.90
CA SER A 43 -16.00 -14.40 -2.77
C SER A 43 -16.30 -13.03 -2.18
N VAL A 44 -17.42 -12.42 -2.59
CA VAL A 44 -17.92 -11.19 -1.96
C VAL A 44 -18.08 -11.37 -0.45
N ALA A 45 -18.41 -12.59 0.00
CA ALA A 45 -18.51 -12.91 1.41
C ALA A 45 -17.16 -12.86 2.14
N SER A 46 -16.08 -13.41 1.54
CA SER A 46 -14.75 -13.36 2.16
C SER A 46 -14.18 -11.94 2.14
N ALA A 47 -14.38 -11.20 1.05
CA ALA A 47 -14.03 -9.77 0.99
C ALA A 47 -14.78 -8.94 2.04
N TYR A 48 -16.08 -9.20 2.23
CA TYR A 48 -16.88 -8.52 3.24
C TYR A 48 -16.37 -8.79 4.66
N VAL A 49 -16.04 -10.04 4.99
CA VAL A 49 -15.46 -10.40 6.30
C VAL A 49 -14.15 -9.64 6.55
N VAL A 50 -13.28 -9.54 5.55
CA VAL A 50 -12.02 -8.79 5.65
C VAL A 50 -12.27 -7.30 5.87
N ILE A 51 -13.17 -6.69 5.10
CA ILE A 51 -13.51 -5.27 5.22
C ILE A 51 -14.11 -4.98 6.60
N VAL A 52 -15.09 -5.76 7.04
CA VAL A 52 -15.72 -5.59 8.36
C VAL A 52 -14.71 -5.81 9.49
N GLY A 53 -13.83 -6.81 9.37
CA GLY A 53 -12.74 -7.02 10.32
C GLY A 53 -11.82 -5.81 10.43
N HIS A 54 -11.50 -5.17 9.31
CA HIS A 54 -10.69 -3.94 9.28
C HIS A 54 -11.44 -2.73 9.84
N LEU A 55 -12.74 -2.60 9.60
CA LEU A 55 -13.57 -1.53 10.17
C LEU A 55 -13.69 -1.60 11.70
N ASN A 56 -13.58 -2.81 12.25
CA ASN A 56 -13.61 -3.06 13.70
C ASN A 56 -12.27 -2.82 14.40
N GLN A 57 -11.20 -2.51 13.66
CA GLN A 57 -9.92 -2.15 14.29
C GLN A 57 -10.02 -0.80 14.99
N PRO A 58 -9.27 -0.60 16.10
CA PRO A 58 -9.25 0.68 16.79
C PRO A 58 -8.82 1.77 15.80
N ARG A 59 -9.70 2.75 15.60
CA ARG A 59 -9.42 3.88 14.72
C ARG A 59 -8.20 4.64 15.22
N ASN A 60 -7.36 5.04 14.28
CA ASN A 60 -6.22 5.89 14.59
C ASN A 60 -6.74 7.26 15.07
N ARG A 61 -6.57 7.55 16.37
CA ARG A 61 -7.03 8.81 16.99
C ARG A 61 -6.48 10.06 16.29
N LEU A 62 -5.27 10.00 15.73
CA LEU A 62 -4.71 11.11 14.95
C LEU A 62 -5.46 11.30 13.64
N ALA A 63 -5.86 10.21 12.98
CA ALA A 63 -6.68 10.30 11.77
C ALA A 63 -8.02 10.96 12.08
N GLU A 64 -8.70 10.55 13.15
CA GLU A 64 -9.97 11.15 13.57
C GLU A 64 -9.83 12.65 13.89
N ALA A 65 -8.76 13.03 14.59
CA ALA A 65 -8.46 14.43 14.88
C ALA A 65 -8.22 15.26 13.62
N ILE A 66 -7.52 14.69 12.62
CA ILE A 66 -7.25 15.36 11.34
C ILE A 66 -8.55 15.56 10.55
N TRP A 67 -9.36 14.52 10.44
CA TRP A 67 -10.61 14.57 9.66
C TRP A 67 -11.72 15.37 10.33
N SER A 68 -11.67 15.57 11.65
CA SER A 68 -12.63 16.41 12.39
C SER A 68 -12.26 17.90 12.41
N TRP A 69 -11.10 18.27 11.87
CA TRP A 69 -10.64 19.65 11.90
C TRP A 69 -11.45 20.55 10.94
N LYS A 70 -11.93 21.69 11.45
CA LYS A 70 -12.87 22.61 10.76
C LYS A 70 -12.22 23.53 9.71
N GLY A 71 -10.94 23.34 9.40
CA GLY A 71 -10.20 24.22 8.51
C GLY A 71 -10.32 23.86 7.04
N SER A 72 -9.44 24.43 6.22
CA SER A 72 -9.43 24.15 4.78
C SER A 72 -9.06 22.69 4.51
N PHE A 73 -9.74 22.08 3.53
CA PHE A 73 -9.47 20.69 3.13
C PHE A 73 -8.00 20.46 2.71
N ARG A 74 -7.34 21.48 2.16
CA ARG A 74 -5.92 21.41 1.78
C ARG A 74 -5.01 21.11 2.97
N ILE A 75 -5.30 21.71 4.12
CA ILE A 75 -4.51 21.48 5.34
C ILE A 75 -4.88 20.12 5.96
N ILE A 76 -6.14 19.66 5.89
CA ILE A 76 -6.52 18.29 6.28
C ILE A 76 -5.69 17.27 5.49
N LEU A 77 -5.62 17.42 4.17
CA LEU A 77 -4.83 16.55 3.30
C LEU A 77 -3.34 16.60 3.60
N LEU A 78 -2.79 17.79 3.88
CA LEU A 78 -1.41 17.94 4.28
C LEU A 78 -1.14 17.17 5.58
N LEU A 79 -1.95 17.39 6.62
CA LEU A 79 -1.82 16.70 7.91
C LEU A 79 -1.92 15.19 7.77
N TRP A 80 -2.86 14.71 6.95
CA TRP A 80 -2.98 13.29 6.64
C TRP A 80 -1.70 12.74 5.99
N ARG A 81 -1.16 13.42 4.98
CA ARG A 81 0.10 13.03 4.32
C ARG A 81 1.28 13.03 5.30
N LEU A 82 1.32 13.97 6.25
CA LEU A 82 2.36 14.02 7.28
C LEU A 82 2.31 12.78 8.18
N VAL A 83 1.13 12.45 8.73
CA VAL A 83 0.96 11.31 9.64
C VAL A 83 1.15 9.97 8.93
N SER A 84 0.72 9.85 7.68
CA SER A 84 0.84 8.61 6.89
C SER A 84 2.21 8.41 6.23
N LYS A 85 3.22 9.27 6.52
CA LYS A 85 4.53 9.25 5.83
C LYS A 85 4.38 9.29 4.30
N GLY A 86 3.38 10.03 3.83
CA GLY A 86 3.04 10.17 2.42
C GLY A 86 3.86 11.23 1.67
N LEU A 87 4.61 12.07 2.39
CA LEU A 87 5.50 13.04 1.76
C LEU A 87 6.75 12.35 1.19
N PRO A 88 7.17 12.72 -0.03
CA PRO A 88 8.34 12.16 -0.68
C PRO A 88 9.62 12.82 -0.13
N THR A 89 9.90 12.66 1.16
CA THR A 89 11.21 13.07 1.71
C THR A 89 12.29 12.11 1.24
N ASN A 90 13.55 12.53 1.12
CA ASN A 90 14.61 11.63 0.64
C ASN A 90 14.73 10.36 1.50
N ASP A 91 14.48 10.43 2.81
CA ASP A 91 14.37 9.22 3.65
C ASP A 91 13.26 8.25 3.20
N GLN A 92 12.08 8.75 2.84
CA GLN A 92 10.97 7.91 2.37
C GLN A 92 11.20 7.37 0.96
N ILE A 93 11.80 8.17 0.08
CA ILE A 93 12.14 7.75 -1.29
C ILE A 93 13.25 6.67 -1.24
N PHE A 94 14.27 6.88 -0.41
CA PHE A 94 15.35 5.91 -0.17
C PHE A 94 14.79 4.59 0.38
N LYS A 95 13.88 4.63 1.37
CA LYS A 95 13.21 3.44 1.91
C LYS A 95 12.38 2.66 0.88
N ARG A 96 11.94 3.33 -0.19
CA ARG A 96 11.22 2.70 -1.31
C ARG A 96 12.16 2.25 -2.43
N ASN A 97 13.47 2.31 -2.21
CA ASN A 97 14.51 2.02 -3.20
C ASN A 97 14.38 2.86 -4.48
N MET A 98 13.91 4.11 -4.34
CA MET A 98 13.71 5.05 -5.45
C MET A 98 14.75 6.19 -5.47
N ALA A 99 15.68 6.21 -4.51
CA ALA A 99 16.77 7.18 -4.44
C ALA A 99 18.04 6.49 -3.94
N ASP A 100 19.19 6.99 -4.37
CA ASP A 100 20.52 6.46 -4.01
C ASP A 100 20.96 6.89 -2.61
N SER A 101 20.39 7.99 -2.08
CA SER A 101 20.70 8.49 -0.75
C SER A 101 19.49 9.11 -0.06
N ALA A 102 19.48 9.03 1.27
CA ALA A 102 18.48 9.70 2.11
C ALA A 102 18.86 11.15 2.46
N SER A 103 20.00 11.65 1.97
CA SER A 103 20.56 12.94 2.38
C SER A 103 19.82 14.12 1.75
N CYS A 104 19.59 15.17 2.53
CA CYS A 104 19.04 16.43 2.06
C CYS A 104 20.10 17.17 1.21
N PRO A 105 19.76 17.67 0.01
CA PRO A 105 20.71 18.39 -0.85
C PRO A 105 21.16 19.73 -0.26
N ARG A 106 20.46 20.27 0.74
CA ARG A 106 20.80 21.55 1.37
C ARG A 106 21.77 21.39 2.54
N CYS A 107 21.46 20.51 3.49
CA CYS A 107 22.24 20.35 4.72
C CYS A 107 23.05 19.06 4.80
N ASN A 108 23.00 18.20 3.78
CA ASN A 108 23.68 16.90 3.70
C ASN A 108 23.37 15.90 4.83
N LEU A 109 22.35 16.18 5.65
CA LEU A 109 21.85 15.27 6.68
C LEU A 109 20.60 14.51 6.18
N PRO A 110 20.27 13.33 6.74
CA PRO A 110 19.10 12.55 6.32
C PRO A 110 17.80 13.38 6.35
N GLU A 111 17.06 13.43 5.24
CA GLU A 111 15.85 14.24 5.12
C GLU A 111 14.63 13.51 5.72
N SER A 112 14.44 13.67 7.03
CA SER A 112 13.24 13.23 7.73
C SER A 112 12.12 14.27 7.62
N LEU A 113 10.88 13.87 7.96
CA LEU A 113 9.70 14.74 7.89
C LEU A 113 9.87 16.09 8.59
N LEU A 114 10.31 16.09 9.86
CA LEU A 114 10.48 17.32 10.64
C LEU A 114 11.60 18.20 10.07
N ARG A 115 12.66 17.58 9.54
CA ARG A 115 13.76 18.29 8.91
C ARG A 115 13.34 18.93 7.59
N ALA A 116 12.61 18.21 6.74
CA ALA A 116 12.06 18.75 5.51
C ALA A 116 11.10 19.93 5.74
N MET A 117 10.33 19.88 6.84
CA MET A 117 9.28 20.87 7.12
C MET A 117 9.76 22.08 7.94
N ARG A 118 10.74 21.89 8.86
CA ARG A 118 11.11 22.92 9.84
C ARG A 118 12.60 22.96 10.19
N ASP A 119 13.22 21.80 10.42
CA ASP A 119 14.54 21.75 11.08
C ASP A 119 15.74 21.81 10.10
N CYS A 120 15.50 21.88 8.78
CA CYS A 120 16.59 22.11 7.83
C CYS A 120 17.00 23.59 7.87
N PRO A 121 18.32 23.90 8.01
CA PRO A 121 18.82 25.27 7.97
C PRO A 121 18.60 25.98 6.62
#